data_AF-A0A2E0U3H9-F1
#
_entry.id   AF-A0A2E0U3H9-F1
#
_cell.length_a   1.000
_cell.length_b   1.000
_cell.length_c   1.000
_cell.angle_alpha   90.00
_cell.angle_beta   90.00
_cell.angle_gamma   90.00
#
_symmetry.space_group_name_H-M   'P 1'
#
loop_
_entity.id
_entity.type
_entity.pdbx_description
1 polymer ?
#
loop_
_entity_poly.entity_id
_entity_poly.type
_entity_poly.pdbx_seq_one_letter_code
_entity_poly.pdbx_strand_id
1 'polypeptide(L)'
;MPDTYLPELGKGSGYFLLAFRGIAFGGARCNCLNRFYENVFGPAGETVLTEIRILARYLGNVGHRRIKLAQPGCARLTHDEASLLSALSAAQNGDKALMEAHLSWLMAGSVCFEISQCLTAISETFQQARLHVTAPEAAPATPHTLPDKARLGVVGIA
;
A
#
# COMPACT_ATOMS: atom_id res chain seq x y z
N MET A 1 -8.54 -16.57 -6.77
CA MET A 1 -8.48 -15.13 -7.11
C MET A 1 -7.79 -15.03 -8.45
N PRO A 2 -8.26 -14.21 -9.40
CA PRO A 2 -7.52 -13.98 -10.63
C PRO A 2 -6.13 -13.42 -10.28
N ASP A 3 -5.10 -13.96 -10.92
CA ASP A 3 -3.72 -13.53 -10.71
C ASP A 3 -3.53 -12.14 -11.32
N THR A 4 -3.77 -11.07 -10.55
CA THR A 4 -3.48 -9.71 -11.01
C THR A 4 -1.97 -9.47 -10.97
N TYR A 5 -1.39 -9.07 -12.10
CA TYR A 5 0.02 -8.77 -12.21
C TYR A 5 0.28 -7.25 -12.14
N LEU A 6 1.37 -6.86 -11.48
CA LEU A 6 1.76 -5.47 -11.31
C LEU A 6 1.85 -4.65 -12.62
N PRO A 7 2.36 -5.20 -13.75
CA PRO A 7 2.43 -4.45 -15.01
C PRO A 7 1.06 -4.04 -15.57
N GLU A 8 -0.01 -4.77 -15.22
CA GLU A 8 -1.37 -4.52 -15.70
C GLU A 8 -2.02 -3.33 -14.99
N LEU A 9 -1.53 -2.98 -13.80
CA LEU A 9 -2.03 -1.87 -12.97
C LEU A 9 -1.43 -0.50 -13.35
N GLY A 10 -0.56 -0.47 -14.37
CA GLY A 10 0.06 0.76 -14.83
C GLY A 10 1.24 1.24 -13.98
N LYS A 11 1.88 2.30 -14.48
CA LYS A 11 3.14 2.82 -13.93
C LYS A 11 2.98 3.40 -12.53
N GLY A 12 1.88 4.09 -12.22
CA GLY A 12 1.66 4.69 -10.91
C GLY A 12 1.64 3.64 -9.79
N SER A 13 0.84 2.59 -9.95
CA SER A 13 0.78 1.47 -9.00
C SER A 13 2.12 0.75 -8.87
N GLY A 14 2.81 0.53 -9.99
CA GLY A 14 4.16 -0.03 -10.01
C GLY A 14 5.16 0.79 -9.22
N TYR A 15 5.18 2.10 -9.41
CA TYR A 15 6.14 3.00 -8.75
C TYR A 15 5.87 3.11 -7.26
N PHE A 16 4.61 3.25 -6.86
CA PHE A 16 4.25 3.25 -5.45
C PHE A 16 4.67 1.95 -4.75
N LEU A 17 4.35 0.78 -5.32
CA LEU A 17 4.71 -0.50 -4.71
C LEU A 17 6.23 -0.74 -4.73
N LEU A 18 6.96 -0.26 -5.75
CA LEU A 18 8.41 -0.29 -5.75
C LEU A 18 8.97 0.45 -4.53
N ALA A 19 8.52 1.69 -4.27
CA ALA A 19 8.97 2.44 -3.11
C ALA A 19 8.51 1.82 -1.80
N PHE A 20 7.24 1.48 -1.69
CA PHE A 20 6.67 0.95 -0.45
C PHE A 20 7.36 -0.36 -0.04
N ARG A 21 7.52 -1.31 -0.96
CA ARG A 21 8.29 -2.54 -0.71
C ARG A 21 9.75 -2.23 -0.41
N GLY A 22 10.39 -1.34 -1.18
CA GLY A 22 11.77 -0.96 -0.97
C GLY A 22 12.03 -0.37 0.42
N ILE A 23 11.09 0.43 0.93
CA ILE A 23 11.14 1.03 2.27
C ILE A 23 10.81 0.01 3.36
N ALA A 24 9.85 -0.88 3.13
CA ALA A 24 9.42 -1.86 4.12
C ALA A 24 10.43 -3.01 4.30
N PHE A 25 11.08 -3.46 3.22
CA PHE A 25 12.09 -4.53 3.26
C PHE A 25 13.53 -4.01 3.40
N GLY A 26 13.80 -2.79 2.94
CA GLY A 26 15.15 -2.22 2.92
C GLY A 26 15.38 -1.13 3.97
N GLY A 27 16.62 -0.64 4.03
CA GLY A 27 16.98 0.53 4.83
C GLY A 27 16.49 1.84 4.21
N ALA A 28 16.19 2.84 5.03
CA ALA A 28 15.51 4.10 4.65
C ALA A 28 16.20 4.95 3.55
N ARG A 29 17.41 4.61 3.11
CA ARG A 29 18.28 5.43 2.24
C ARG A 29 18.84 4.67 1.03
N CYS A 30 17.96 4.05 0.23
CA CYS A 30 18.37 3.49 -1.05
C CYS A 30 18.62 4.60 -2.08
N ASN A 31 19.88 4.84 -2.44
CA ASN A 31 20.27 5.85 -3.44
C ASN A 31 19.60 5.61 -4.82
N CYS A 32 19.41 4.34 -5.20
CA CYS A 32 18.71 4.00 -6.44
C CYS A 32 17.24 4.44 -6.40
N LEU A 33 16.57 4.27 -5.26
CA LEU A 33 15.17 4.69 -5.10
C LEU A 33 15.05 6.22 -5.10
N ASN A 34 15.94 6.92 -4.41
CA ASN A 34 15.98 8.39 -4.41
C ASN A 34 16.17 8.93 -5.83
N ARG A 35 17.17 8.44 -6.57
CA ARG A 35 17.43 8.87 -7.95
C ARG A 35 16.29 8.54 -8.89
N PHE A 36 15.65 7.38 -8.71
CA PHE A 36 14.47 7.02 -9.50
C PHE A 36 13.32 8.01 -9.27
N TYR A 37 13.03 8.34 -8.02
CA TYR A 37 11.96 9.28 -7.68
C TYR A 37 12.29 10.72 -8.08
N GLU A 38 13.54 11.15 -7.98
CA GLU A 38 13.99 12.43 -8.50
C GLU A 38 13.77 12.52 -10.02
N ASN A 39 14.07 11.46 -10.78
CA ASN A 39 13.83 11.44 -12.22
C ASN A 39 12.33 11.46 -12.59
N VAL A 40 11.47 10.87 -11.76
CA VAL A 40 10.03 10.74 -12.04
C VAL A 40 9.23 11.95 -11.56
N PHE A 41 9.52 12.45 -10.36
CA PHE A 41 8.77 13.51 -9.69
C PHE A 41 9.53 14.85 -9.64
N GLY A 42 10.76 14.90 -10.15
CA GLY A 42 11.59 16.10 -10.10
C GLY A 42 11.86 16.55 -8.66
N PRO A 43 11.75 17.86 -8.37
CA PRO A 43 11.95 18.40 -7.02
C PRO A 43 11.06 17.80 -5.93
N ALA A 44 9.89 17.22 -6.31
CA ALA A 44 8.98 16.59 -5.36
C ALA A 44 9.40 15.15 -4.98
N GLY A 45 10.44 14.58 -5.61
CA GLY A 45 10.85 13.18 -5.43
C GLY A 45 11.22 12.82 -3.99
N GLU A 46 11.97 13.67 -3.30
CA GLU A 46 12.34 13.42 -1.90
C GLU A 46 11.13 13.54 -0.96
N THR A 47 10.27 14.54 -1.21
CA THR A 47 9.04 14.77 -0.43
C THR A 47 8.13 13.56 -0.51
N VAL A 48 7.79 13.08 -1.71
CA VAL A 48 6.88 11.94 -1.86
C VAL A 48 7.48 10.65 -1.28
N LEU A 49 8.79 10.44 -1.39
CA LEU A 49 9.44 9.30 -0.72
C LEU A 49 9.37 9.41 0.80
N THR A 50 9.46 10.62 1.35
CA THR A 50 9.30 10.86 2.78
C THR A 50 7.89 10.55 3.23
N GLU A 51 6.87 10.96 2.48
CA GLU A 51 5.48 10.59 2.75
C GLU A 51 5.28 9.07 2.70
N ILE A 52 5.81 8.38 1.68
CA ILE A 52 5.71 6.91 1.61
C ILE A 52 6.40 6.24 2.82
N ARG A 53 7.53 6.81 3.31
CA ARG A 53 8.17 6.32 4.55
C ARG A 53 7.31 6.55 5.78
N ILE A 54 6.65 7.70 5.88
CA ILE A 54 5.73 8.02 6.97
C ILE A 54 4.57 7.03 6.96
N LEU A 55 3.93 6.81 5.81
CA LEU A 55 2.87 5.82 5.63
C LEU A 55 3.33 4.42 6.07
N ALA A 56 4.49 3.95 5.59
CA ALA A 56 5.02 2.65 5.96
C ALA A 56 5.27 2.52 7.48
N ARG A 57 5.75 3.59 8.13
CA ARG A 57 5.95 3.62 9.59
C ARG A 57 4.63 3.59 10.35
N TYR A 58 3.61 4.34 9.93
CA TYR A 58 2.29 4.28 10.56
C TYR A 58 1.72 2.88 10.48
N LEU A 59 1.76 2.27 9.31
CA LEU A 59 1.24 0.93 9.09
C LEU A 59 2.04 -0.15 9.86
N GLY A 60 3.35 0.01 9.98
CA GLY A 60 4.22 -0.93 10.69
C GLY A 60 4.20 -0.81 12.21
N ASN A 61 4.04 0.41 12.75
CA ASN A 61 4.19 0.68 14.19
C ASN A 61 2.88 1.01 14.91
N VAL A 62 1.90 1.59 14.21
CA VAL A 62 0.61 2.01 14.78
C VAL A 62 -0.49 1.00 14.44
N GLY A 63 -0.37 0.31 13.30
CA GLY A 63 -1.31 -0.73 12.91
C GLY A 63 -1.38 -1.89 13.92
N HIS A 64 -2.59 -2.40 14.16
CA HIS A 64 -2.84 -3.54 15.04
C HIS A 64 -2.73 -4.90 14.34
N ARG A 65 -2.38 -4.91 13.04
CA ARG A 65 -2.16 -6.13 12.25
C ARG A 65 -0.85 -6.07 11.48
N ARG A 66 -0.31 -7.25 11.19
CA ARG A 66 0.82 -7.38 10.26
C ARG A 66 0.34 -7.23 8.82
N ILE A 67 1.08 -6.45 8.05
CA ILE A 67 0.88 -6.29 6.61
C ILE A 67 1.77 -7.27 5.87
N LYS A 68 1.18 -8.03 4.96
CA LYS A 68 1.87 -8.96 4.07
C LYS A 68 2.24 -8.24 2.79
N LEU A 69 3.54 -8.17 2.51
CA LEU A 69 4.06 -7.61 1.28
C LEU A 69 4.76 -8.70 0.47
N ALA A 70 4.69 -8.61 -0.85
CA ALA A 70 5.52 -9.44 -1.70
C ALA A 70 6.93 -8.85 -1.76
N GLN A 71 7.92 -9.70 -2.07
CA GLN A 71 9.31 -9.28 -2.17
C GLN A 71 9.49 -8.16 -3.22
N PRO A 72 10.45 -7.24 -3.03
CA PRO A 72 10.82 -6.28 -4.07
C PRO A 72 11.14 -7.00 -5.39
N GLY A 73 10.61 -6.49 -6.51
CA GLY A 73 10.75 -7.13 -7.83
C GLY A 73 9.75 -8.26 -8.13
N CYS A 74 8.93 -8.69 -7.17
CA CYS A 74 7.87 -9.67 -7.42
C CYS A 74 6.75 -9.05 -8.29
N ALA A 75 6.37 -9.73 -9.39
CA ALA A 75 5.28 -9.28 -10.25
C ALA A 75 3.88 -9.50 -9.64
N ARG A 76 3.76 -10.35 -8.61
CA ARG A 76 2.49 -10.64 -7.94
C ARG A 76 2.14 -9.57 -6.91
N LEU A 77 0.85 -9.40 -6.69
CA LEU A 77 0.29 -8.58 -5.62
C LEU A 77 -0.16 -9.44 -4.43
N THR A 78 0.04 -8.94 -3.22
CA THR A 78 -0.68 -9.44 -2.04
C THR A 78 -2.02 -8.74 -1.89
N HIS A 79 -2.91 -9.29 -1.06
CA HIS A 79 -4.19 -8.64 -0.75
C HIS A 79 -4.00 -7.29 -0.03
N ASP A 80 -2.97 -7.17 0.81
CA ASP A 80 -2.72 -5.93 1.53
C ASP A 80 -2.17 -4.85 0.59
N GLU A 81 -1.35 -5.24 -0.39
CA GLU A 81 -0.88 -4.36 -1.46
C GLU A 81 -2.04 -3.92 -2.36
N ALA A 82 -2.98 -4.80 -2.67
CA ALA A 82 -4.21 -4.44 -3.37
C ALA A 82 -4.99 -3.37 -2.60
N SER A 83 -5.21 -3.58 -1.30
CA SER A 83 -5.92 -2.61 -0.46
C SER A 83 -5.18 -1.27 -0.32
N LEU A 84 -3.84 -1.27 -0.32
CA LEU A 84 -3.04 -0.05 -0.34
C LEU A 84 -3.23 0.74 -1.65
N LEU A 85 -3.22 0.04 -2.78
CA LEU A 85 -3.49 0.65 -4.08
C LEU A 85 -4.94 1.16 -4.16
N SER A 86 -5.91 0.42 -3.62
CA SER A 86 -7.31 0.87 -3.55
C SER A 86 -7.46 2.13 -2.73
N ALA A 87 -6.77 2.22 -1.58
CA ALA A 87 -6.78 3.42 -0.75
C ALA A 87 -6.22 4.65 -1.50
N LEU A 88 -5.09 4.48 -2.20
CA LEU A 88 -4.49 5.55 -3.02
C LEU A 88 -5.37 5.94 -4.21
N SER A 89 -5.96 4.96 -4.89
CA SER A 89 -6.85 5.20 -6.02
C SER A 89 -8.11 5.97 -5.58
N ALA A 90 -8.69 5.58 -4.44
CA ALA A 90 -9.79 6.29 -3.81
C ALA A 90 -9.41 7.74 -3.43
N ALA A 91 -8.21 7.93 -2.86
CA ALA A 91 -7.68 9.27 -2.56
C ALA A 91 -7.54 10.13 -3.83
N GLN A 92 -7.03 9.57 -4.93
CA GLN A 92 -6.97 10.26 -6.23
C GLN A 92 -8.36 10.64 -6.75
N ASN A 93 -9.37 9.79 -6.56
CA ASN A 93 -10.73 10.06 -7.00
C ASN A 93 -11.53 10.98 -6.05
N GLY A 94 -10.93 11.42 -4.94
CA GLY A 94 -11.62 12.22 -3.92
C GLY A 94 -12.62 11.42 -3.07
N ASP A 95 -12.63 10.09 -3.17
CA ASP A 95 -13.48 9.21 -2.37
C ASP A 95 -12.86 8.96 -1.01
N LYS A 96 -13.04 9.93 -0.11
CA LYS A 96 -12.52 9.89 1.24
C LYS A 96 -13.06 8.70 2.05
N ALA A 97 -14.33 8.34 1.85
CA ALA A 97 -14.96 7.26 2.60
C ALA A 97 -14.34 5.90 2.23
N LEU A 98 -14.15 5.64 0.94
CA LEU A 98 -13.51 4.41 0.47
C LEU A 98 -12.02 4.37 0.87
N MET A 99 -11.32 5.50 0.79
CA MET A 99 -9.94 5.64 1.25
C MET A 99 -9.81 5.25 2.73
N GLU A 100 -10.64 5.85 3.61
CA GLU A 100 -10.63 5.57 5.04
C GLU A 100 -11.07 4.13 5.35
N ALA A 101 -12.00 3.56 4.57
CA ALA A 101 -12.38 2.16 4.72
C ALA A 101 -11.17 1.22 4.51
N HIS A 102 -10.42 1.39 3.42
CA HIS A 102 -9.21 0.60 3.17
C HIS A 102 -8.11 0.84 4.21
N LEU A 103 -7.90 2.08 4.64
CA LEU A 103 -6.94 2.39 5.70
C LEU A 103 -7.32 1.74 7.04
N SER A 104 -8.61 1.77 7.40
CA SER A 104 -9.11 1.16 8.64
C SER A 104 -8.87 -0.35 8.65
N TRP A 105 -9.07 -1.00 7.51
CA TRP A 105 -8.82 -2.43 7.34
C TRP A 105 -7.33 -2.76 7.40
N LEU A 106 -6.47 -1.95 6.77
CA LEU A 106 -5.01 -2.10 6.82
C LEU A 106 -4.45 -1.89 8.23
N MET A 107 -5.02 -0.93 8.98
CA MET A 107 -4.64 -0.66 10.37
C MET A 107 -5.26 -1.65 11.36
N ALA A 108 -6.31 -2.39 10.97
CA ALA A 108 -7.19 -3.11 11.89
C ALA A 108 -7.66 -2.25 13.07
N GLY A 109 -8.04 -1.00 12.77
CA GLY A 109 -8.36 0.00 13.80
C GLY A 109 -8.86 1.32 13.22
N SER A 110 -8.99 2.32 14.10
CA SER A 110 -9.40 3.68 13.70
C SER A 110 -8.31 4.35 12.87
N VAL A 111 -8.71 4.99 11.77
CA VAL A 111 -7.81 5.81 10.96
C VAL A 111 -7.58 7.14 11.67
N CYS A 112 -6.32 7.50 11.89
CA CYS A 112 -5.98 8.82 12.43
C CYS A 112 -5.86 9.85 11.30
N PHE A 113 -5.94 11.13 11.66
CA PHE A 113 -5.91 12.21 10.67
C PHE A 113 -4.61 12.23 9.87
N GLU A 114 -3.49 11.95 10.53
CA GLU A 114 -2.14 12.01 9.96
C GLU A 114 -1.92 10.99 8.85
N ILE A 115 -2.40 9.75 9.01
CA ILE A 115 -2.24 8.72 7.96
C ILE A 115 -3.14 9.03 6.75
N SER A 116 -4.34 9.57 6.98
CA SER A 116 -5.22 10.03 5.90
C SER A 116 -4.57 11.18 5.13
N GLN A 117 -4.02 12.18 5.82
CA GLN A 117 -3.32 13.30 5.19
C GLN A 117 -2.08 12.85 4.41
N CYS A 118 -1.29 11.94 4.98
CA CYS A 118 -0.12 11.38 4.32
C CYS A 118 -0.51 10.68 3.01
N LEU A 119 -1.57 9.87 3.03
CA LEU A 119 -2.06 9.20 1.83
C LEU A 119 -2.60 10.19 0.79
N THR A 120 -3.32 11.24 1.22
CA THR A 120 -3.77 12.32 0.34
C THR A 120 -2.58 13.04 -0.31
N ALA A 121 -1.55 13.42 0.45
CA ALA A 121 -0.36 14.09 -0.08
C ALA A 121 0.41 13.24 -1.11
N ILE A 122 0.52 11.93 -0.87
CA ILE A 122 1.07 10.98 -1.86
C ILE A 122 0.20 10.99 -3.12
N SER A 123 -1.13 10.87 -2.95
CA SER A 123 -2.06 10.79 -4.08
C SER A 123 -2.03 12.04 -4.96
N GLU A 124 -1.97 13.23 -4.36
CA GLU A 124 -1.87 14.52 -5.03
C GLU A 124 -0.55 14.64 -5.81
N THR A 125 0.57 14.23 -5.19
CA THR A 125 1.88 14.27 -5.87
C THR A 125 1.91 13.33 -7.08
N PHE A 126 1.29 12.15 -6.97
CA PHE A 126 1.13 11.23 -8.09
C PHE A 126 0.23 11.80 -9.19
N GLN A 127 -0.87 12.48 -8.84
CA GLN A 127 -1.72 13.15 -9.82
C GLN A 127 -1.01 14.27 -10.56
N GLN A 128 -0.25 15.11 -9.84
CA GLN A 128 0.55 16.18 -10.44
C GLN A 128 1.59 15.64 -11.44
N ALA A 129 2.16 14.47 -11.15
CA ALA A 129 3.06 13.73 -12.04
C ALA A 129 2.33 12.96 -13.16
N ARG A 130 1.00 13.06 -13.27
CA ARG A 130 0.14 12.31 -14.21
C ARG A 130 0.28 10.79 -14.08
N LEU A 131 0.55 10.32 -12.86
CA LEU A 131 0.65 8.91 -12.52
C LEU A 131 -0.65 8.45 -11.85
N HIS A 132 -1.53 7.87 -12.66
CA HIS A 132 -2.74 7.22 -12.15
C HIS A 132 -2.39 5.93 -11.43
N VAL A 133 -2.95 5.77 -10.23
CA VAL A 133 -2.87 4.56 -9.44
C VAL A 133 -4.13 3.74 -9.68
N THR A 134 -3.96 2.60 -10.33
CA THR A 134 -5.01 1.62 -10.55
C THR A 134 -4.89 0.51 -9.52
N ALA A 135 -5.99 0.21 -8.84
CA ALA A 135 -6.07 -0.96 -8.00
C ALA A 135 -6.68 -2.13 -8.80
N PRO A 136 -6.30 -3.39 -8.52
CA PRO A 136 -7.13 -4.50 -8.98
C PRO A 136 -8.53 -4.29 -8.41
N GLU A 137 -9.55 -4.60 -9.20
CA GLU A 137 -10.93 -4.56 -8.74
C GLU A 137 -11.06 -5.45 -7.49
N ALA A 138 -11.06 -4.81 -6.34
CA ALA A 138 -11.13 -5.50 -5.08
C ALA A 138 -12.58 -5.97 -4.94
N ALA A 139 -12.82 -7.27 -5.15
CA ALA A 139 -13.99 -7.89 -4.56
C ALA A 139 -13.96 -7.49 -3.06
N PRO A 140 -15.03 -6.87 -2.53
CA PRO A 140 -15.00 -6.31 -1.19
C PRO A 140 -14.56 -7.40 -0.22
N ALA A 141 -13.45 -7.15 0.47
CA ALA A 141 -13.04 -8.02 1.56
C ALA A 141 -14.13 -7.90 2.62
N THR A 142 -15.02 -8.90 2.67
CA THR A 142 -15.98 -9.00 3.76
C THR A 142 -15.19 -8.93 5.07
N PRO A 143 -15.52 -8.01 5.99
CA PRO A 143 -14.93 -8.04 7.32
C PRO A 143 -15.19 -9.44 7.86
N HIS A 144 -14.13 -10.15 8.27
CA HIS A 144 -14.29 -11.45 8.91
C HIS A 144 -15.07 -11.22 10.21
N THR A 145 -16.38 -11.41 10.15
CA THR A 145 -17.23 -11.45 11.33
C THR A 145 -17.03 -12.81 11.99
N LEU A 146 -16.49 -12.76 13.22
CA LEU A 146 -16.48 -13.77 14.30
C LEU A 146 -15.30 -14.79 14.36
N PRO A 147 -14.88 -15.16 15.60
CA PRO A 147 -13.68 -15.94 15.85
C PRO A 147 -13.95 -17.41 15.54
N ASP A 148 -13.17 -17.99 14.64
CA ASP A 148 -13.23 -19.42 14.41
C ASP A 148 -12.57 -20.13 15.60
N LYS A 149 -13.41 -20.65 16.50
CA LYS A 149 -13.02 -21.73 17.41
C LYS A 149 -12.85 -23.02 16.59
N ALA A 150 -11.89 -23.05 15.68
CA ALA A 150 -11.45 -24.28 15.02
C ALA A 150 -10.23 -24.82 15.75
N ARG A 151 -10.45 -25.91 16.50
CA ARG A 151 -9.41 -26.75 17.09
C ARG A 151 -8.39 -27.16 16.02
N LEU A 152 -7.15 -26.72 16.14
CA LEU A 152 -6.06 -27.23 15.32
C LEU A 152 -5.64 -28.60 15.88
N GLY A 153 -6.13 -29.66 15.24
CA GLY A 153 -5.54 -30.99 15.37
C GLY A 153 -4.25 -31.02 14.53
N VAL A 154 -3.12 -31.17 15.20
CA VAL A 154 -1.84 -31.43 14.53
C VAL A 154 -1.83 -32.89 14.11
N VAL A 155 -1.84 -33.15 12.80
CA VAL A 155 -1.40 -34.44 12.24
C VAL A 155 -0.14 -34.18 11.46
N GLY A 156 1.01 -34.45 12.08
CA GLY A 156 2.29 -34.56 11.39
C GLY A 156 2.39 -35.94 10.76
N ILE A 157 2.72 -35.99 9.47
CA ILE A 157 3.19 -37.21 8.82
C ILE A 157 4.71 -37.07 8.71
N ALA A 158 5.42 -37.93 9.43
CA ALA A 158 6.80 -38.33 9.18
C ALA A 158 6.86 -39.85 9.39
#